data_AF-A0A6M0AE02-F1
#
_entry.id   AF-A0A6M0AE02-F1
#
_cell.length_a   1.000
_cell.length_b   1.000
_cell.length_c   1.000
_cell.angle_alpha   90.00
_cell.angle_beta   90.00
_cell.angle_gamma   90.00
#
_symmetry.space_group_name_H-M   'P 1'
#
loop_
_entity.id
_entity.type
_entity.pdbx_description
1 polymer ?
#
loop_
_entity_poly.entity_id
_entity_poly.type
_entity_poly.pdbx_seq_one_letter_code
_entity_poly.pdbx_strand_id
1 'polypeptide(L)'
;QGRYSEAEPLYQQALKLRKQLLGENHPDVATSLNNLAGLYDNQGRYSEAEPLYRQALKIAVQQLGENHPNTQTISRSLSRLLDQG
;
A
#
# COMPACT_ATOMS: atom_id res chain seq x y z
N GLN A 1 7.74 -19.04 -9.04
CA GLN A 1 6.91 -19.29 -7.84
C GLN A 1 7.53 -18.48 -6.71
N GLY A 2 6.97 -17.28 -6.46
CA GLY A 2 7.57 -16.32 -5.54
C GLY A 2 7.21 -16.64 -4.10
N ARG A 3 8.13 -16.39 -3.17
CA ARG A 3 7.99 -16.55 -1.71
C ARG A 3 7.00 -15.53 -1.11
N TYR A 4 5.90 -15.27 -1.81
CA TYR A 4 4.90 -14.25 -1.49
C TYR A 4 4.16 -14.58 -0.19
N SER A 5 3.94 -15.87 0.07
CA SER A 5 3.38 -16.37 1.33
C SER A 5 4.29 -16.12 2.54
N GLU A 6 5.60 -16.08 2.35
CA GLU A 6 6.55 -15.70 3.41
C GLU A 6 6.66 -14.18 3.59
N ALA A 7 6.42 -13.41 2.52
CA ALA A 7 6.51 -11.95 2.54
C ALA A 7 5.29 -11.29 3.22
N GLU A 8 4.09 -11.86 3.06
CA GLU A 8 2.85 -11.33 3.63
C GLU A 8 2.91 -11.07 5.14
N PRO A 9 3.28 -12.05 6.00
CA PRO A 9 3.35 -11.81 7.44
C PRO A 9 4.37 -10.72 7.80
N LEU A 10 5.46 -10.58 7.06
CA LEU A 10 6.47 -9.53 7.28
C LEU A 10 5.91 -8.14 6.97
N TYR A 11 5.19 -7.99 5.86
CA TYR A 11 4.53 -6.71 5.53
C TYR A 11 3.43 -6.35 6.53
N GLN A 12 2.63 -7.31 6.99
CA GLN A 12 1.61 -7.09 8.00
C GLN A 12 2.23 -6.69 9.35
N GLN A 13 3.31 -7.36 9.77
CA GLN A 13 4.03 -7.01 10.99
C GLN A 13 4.64 -5.60 10.91
N ALA A 14 5.30 -5.27 9.80
CA ALA A 14 5.88 -3.94 9.58
C ALA A 14 4.80 -2.84 9.58
N LEU A 15 3.65 -3.09 8.95
CA LEU A 15 2.51 -2.18 8.95
C LEU A 15 1.99 -1.95 10.38
N LYS A 16 1.82 -3.01 11.17
CA LYS A 16 1.38 -2.92 12.57
C LYS A 16 2.34 -2.08 13.41
N LEU A 17 3.64 -2.34 13.30
CA LEU A 17 4.66 -1.60 14.05
C LEU A 17 4.68 -0.12 13.66
N ARG A 18 4.62 0.22 12.37
CA ARG A 18 4.58 1.62 11.92
C ARG A 18 3.32 2.35 12.39
N LYS A 19 2.16 1.70 12.35
CA LYS A 19 0.92 2.26 12.91
C LYS A 19 1.06 2.57 14.41
N GLN A 20 1.66 1.65 15.16
CA GLN A 20 1.88 1.82 16.61
C GLN A 20 2.89 2.92 16.93
N LEU A 21 3.99 3.01 16.19
CA LEU A 21 5.09 3.92 16.48
C LEU A 21 4.89 5.33 15.92
N LEU A 22 4.26 5.46 14.75
CA LEU A 22 4.19 6.71 13.99
C LEU A 22 2.76 7.25 13.88
N GLY A 23 1.76 6.44 14.20
CA GLY A 23 0.34 6.74 14.03
C GLY A 23 -0.20 6.36 12.66
N GLU A 24 -1.51 6.15 12.59
CA GLU A 24 -2.24 5.63 11.42
C GLU A 24 -2.12 6.50 10.16
N ASN A 25 -1.89 7.80 10.33
CA ASN A 25 -1.82 8.77 9.22
C ASN A 25 -0.40 9.12 8.80
N HIS A 26 0.63 8.41 9.25
CA HIS A 26 2.01 8.73 8.88
C HIS A 26 2.33 8.32 7.42
N PRO A 27 3.14 9.09 6.67
CA PRO A 27 3.58 8.73 5.31
C PRO A 27 4.19 7.32 5.18
N ASP A 28 4.91 6.84 6.19
CA ASP A 28 5.47 5.48 6.18
C ASP A 28 4.41 4.38 6.33
N VAL A 29 3.27 4.69 6.97
CA VAL A 29 2.11 3.80 6.98
C VAL A 29 1.51 3.71 5.57
N ALA A 30 1.40 4.82 4.85
CA ALA A 30 0.98 4.82 3.44
C ALA A 30 1.90 3.95 2.57
N THR A 31 3.22 4.10 2.72
CA THR A 31 4.20 3.30 1.98
C THR A 31 4.07 1.80 2.31
N SER A 32 3.79 1.45 3.57
CA SER A 32 3.61 0.07 3.99
C SER A 32 2.34 -0.55 3.43
N LEU A 33 1.24 0.19 3.45
CA LEU A 33 -0.04 -0.20 2.86
C LEU A 33 0.11 -0.44 1.35
N ASN A 34 0.81 0.46 0.65
CA ASN A 34 1.11 0.31 -0.78
C ASN A 34 1.90 -0.97 -1.09
N ASN A 35 2.88 -1.30 -0.26
CA ASN A 35 3.70 -2.49 -0.49
C ASN A 35 2.92 -3.79 -0.22
N LEU A 36 2.08 -3.81 0.83
CA LEU A 36 1.19 -4.94 1.09
C LEU A 36 0.14 -5.09 -0.02
N ALA A 37 -0.41 -3.99 -0.53
CA ALA A 37 -1.30 -3.99 -1.67
C ALA A 37 -0.61 -4.56 -2.93
N GLY A 38 0.61 -4.11 -3.21
CA GLY A 38 1.43 -4.61 -4.32
C GLY A 38 1.74 -6.11 -4.21
N LEU A 39 1.88 -6.63 -3.00
CA LEU A 39 2.03 -8.07 -2.79
C LEU A 39 0.77 -8.85 -3.21
N TYR A 40 -0.42 -8.37 -2.83
CA TYR A 40 -1.69 -9.00 -3.18
C TYR A 40 -2.00 -8.89 -4.67
N ASP A 41 -1.75 -7.72 -5.26
CA ASP A 41 -1.85 -7.45 -6.69
C ASP A 41 -1.00 -8.43 -7.52
N ASN A 42 0.27 -8.64 -7.15
CA ASN A 42 1.14 -9.63 -7.78
C ASN A 42 0.66 -11.10 -7.63
N GLN A 43 -0.25 -11.37 -6.69
CA GLN A 43 -0.88 -12.68 -6.50
C GLN A 43 -2.26 -12.78 -7.19
N GLY A 44 -2.72 -11.74 -7.88
CA GLY A 44 -4.07 -11.67 -8.45
C GLY A 44 -5.18 -11.46 -7.42
N ARG A 45 -4.83 -11.10 -6.18
CA ARG A 45 -5.77 -10.85 -5.07
C ARG A 45 -6.25 -9.39 -5.09
N TYR A 46 -6.87 -8.98 -6.19
CA TYR A 46 -7.20 -7.57 -6.43
C TYR A 46 -8.18 -6.96 -5.42
N SER A 47 -9.16 -7.75 -4.97
CA SER A 47 -10.14 -7.35 -3.95
C SER A 47 -9.50 -7.04 -2.59
N GLU A 48 -8.34 -7.62 -2.29
CA GLU A 48 -7.58 -7.36 -1.07
C GLU A 48 -6.59 -6.20 -1.25
N ALA A 49 -6.07 -6.01 -2.46
CA ALA A 49 -5.13 -4.94 -2.79
C ALA A 49 -5.79 -3.55 -2.89
N GLU A 50 -6.97 -3.46 -3.52
CA GLU A 50 -7.66 -2.18 -3.77
C GLU A 50 -7.88 -1.34 -2.50
N PRO A 51 -8.48 -1.85 -1.40
CA PRO A 51 -8.72 -1.03 -0.21
C PRO A 51 -7.41 -0.52 0.41
N LEU A 52 -6.34 -1.30 0.34
CA LEU A 52 -5.03 -0.91 0.86
C LEU A 52 -4.40 0.22 0.04
N TYR A 53 -4.44 0.14 -1.30
CA TYR A 53 -3.99 1.23 -2.16
C TYR A 53 -4.80 2.50 -1.95
N ARG A 54 -6.14 2.41 -1.82
CA ARG A 54 -7.00 3.57 -1.54
C ARG A 54 -6.66 4.23 -0.20
N GLN A 55 -6.44 3.43 0.84
CA GLN A 55 -6.05 3.96 2.15
C GLN A 55 -4.66 4.61 2.09
N ALA A 56 -3.69 3.97 1.43
CA ALA A 56 -2.36 4.53 1.22
C ALA A 56 -2.42 5.87 0.50
N LEU A 57 -3.22 5.96 -0.57
CA LEU A 57 -3.37 7.18 -1.38
C LEU A 57 -3.94 8.32 -0.54
N LYS A 58 -5.00 8.05 0.23
CA LYS A 58 -5.61 9.04 1.11
C LYS A 58 -4.60 9.64 2.09
N ILE A 59 -3.81 8.79 2.75
CA ILE A 59 -2.80 9.24 3.71
C ILE A 59 -1.71 10.05 2.99
N ALA A 60 -1.19 9.55 1.86
CA ALA A 60 -0.13 10.22 1.12
C ALA A 60 -0.56 11.60 0.58
N VAL A 61 -1.77 11.72 0.03
CA VAL A 61 -2.33 13.01 -0.40
C VAL A 61 -2.44 13.96 0.78
N GLN A 62 -2.98 13.49 1.91
CA GLN A 62 -3.19 14.35 3.09
C GLN A 62 -1.87 14.85 3.71
N GLN A 63 -0.82 14.03 3.74
CA GLN A 63 0.43 14.35 4.43
C GLN A 63 1.52 14.93 3.53
N LEU A 64 1.56 14.52 2.26
CA LEU A 64 2.64 14.85 1.33
C LEU A 64 2.17 15.71 0.14
N GLY A 65 0.85 15.76 -0.10
CA GLY A 65 0.26 16.39 -1.28
C GLY A 65 0.24 15.48 -2.52
N GLU A 66 -0.58 15.87 -3.49
CA GLU A 66 -0.84 15.09 -4.72
C GLU A 66 0.41 14.93 -5.60
N ASN A 67 1.25 15.95 -5.68
CA ASN A 67 2.42 15.97 -6.55
C ASN A 67 3.65 15.25 -5.96
N HIS A 68 3.57 14.74 -4.72
CA HIS A 68 4.69 14.06 -4.10
C HIS A 68 4.97 12.71 -4.79
N PRO A 69 6.25 12.32 -5.01
CA PRO A 69 6.60 11.09 -5.71
C PRO A 69 5.96 9.81 -5.13
N ASN A 70 5.83 9.73 -3.79
CA ASN A 70 5.15 8.59 -3.15
C ASN A 70 3.65 8.56 -3.48
N THR A 71 2.98 9.71 -3.42
CA THR A 71 1.56 9.83 -3.79
C THR A 71 1.34 9.43 -5.25
N GLN A 72 2.19 9.91 -6.15
CA GLN A 72 2.17 9.56 -7.57
C GLN A 72 2.42 8.07 -7.81
N THR A 73 3.29 7.45 -7.01
CA THR A 73 3.57 6.01 -7.11
C THR A 73 2.37 5.18 -6.68
N ILE A 74 1.74 5.54 -5.55
CA ILE A 74 0.54 4.86 -5.07
C ILE A 74 -0.61 5.03 -6.06
N SER A 75 -0.80 6.25 -6.60
CA SER A 75 -1.83 6.53 -7.60
C SER A 75 -1.64 5.67 -8.84
N ARG A 76 -0.42 5.58 -9.39
CA ARG A 76 -0.12 4.72 -10.55
C ARG A 76 -0.39 3.24 -10.27
N SER A 77 -0.02 2.75 -9.08
CA SER A 77 -0.30 1.38 -8.68
C SER A 77 -1.80 1.09 -8.58
N LEU A 78 -2.58 1.99 -7.99
CA LEU A 78 -4.03 1.87 -7.91
C LEU A 78 -4.67 1.90 -9.29
N SER A 79 -4.27 2.84 -10.16
CA SER A 79 -4.76 2.91 -11.54
C SER A 79 -4.50 1.60 -12.30
N ARG A 80 -3.27 1.08 -12.23
CA ARG A 80 -2.94 -0.20 -12.87
C ARG A 80 -3.82 -1.34 -12.37
N LEU A 81 -4.11 -1.40 -11.07
CA LEU A 81 -4.98 -2.44 -10.51
C LEU A 81 -6.42 -2.30 -11.02
N LEU A 82 -6.95 -1.08 -11.11
CA LEU A 82 -8.29 -0.83 -11.62
C LEU A 82 -8.42 -1.11 -13.13
N ASP A 83 -7.34 -0.95 -13.89
CA ASP A 83 -7.31 -1.28 -15.32
C ASP A 83 -7.27 -2.82 -15.58
N GLN A 84 -7.00 -3.62 -14.55
CA GLN A 84 -6.87 -5.08 -14.63
C GLN A 84 -8.15 -5.86 -14.24
N GLY A 85 -9.18 -5.17 -13.73
CA GLY A 85 -10.47 -5.76 -13.30
C GLY A 85 -11.63 -5.34 -14.18
#